data_AF-A0A257QM63-F1
#
_entry.id   AF-A0A257QM63-F1
#
_cell.length_a   1.000
_cell.length_b   1.000
_cell.length_c   1.000
_cell.angle_alpha   90.00
_cell.angle_beta   90.00
_cell.angle_gamma   90.00
#
_symmetry.space_group_name_H-M   'P 1'
#
loop_
_entity.id
_entity.type
_entity.pdbx_description
1 polymer ?
#
loop_
_entity_poly.entity_id
_entity_poly.type
_entity_poly.pdbx_seq_one_letter_code
_entity_poly.pdbx_strand_id
1 'polypeptide(L)'
;KLKSRVDVAEIRPHEVVLSDGTILPADLIVYATGYGSMNGWAARLISQEVADKVGKCWGFGSATTKDPGPWEGELRNMWKPTRQEALWFHGGNLHQSRHYSKYLALQIKARMEVIPTPVYGLAEVHHSA
;
A
#
# COMPACT_ATOMS: atom_id res chain seq x y z
N LYS A 1 19.68 -22.44 -6.64
CA LYS A 1 20.76 -21.57 -6.09
C LYS A 1 20.26 -20.14 -6.11
N LEU A 2 20.51 -19.34 -5.07
CA LEU A 2 20.15 -17.91 -5.04
C LEU A 2 21.23 -17.08 -5.74
N LYS A 3 20.84 -16.13 -6.59
CA LYS A 3 21.73 -15.12 -7.19
C LYS A 3 21.23 -13.75 -6.72
N SER A 4 22.07 -13.02 -5.98
CA SER A 4 21.76 -11.73 -5.36
C SER A 4 22.70 -10.63 -5.83
N ARG A 5 22.34 -9.35 -5.60
CA ARG A 5 23.11 -8.16 -6.00
C ARG A 5 23.22 -7.96 -7.51
N VAL A 6 22.24 -8.47 -8.24
CA VAL A 6 22.06 -8.32 -9.69
C VAL A 6 20.57 -8.09 -9.95
N ASP A 7 20.26 -7.39 -11.02
CA ASP A 7 18.90 -7.17 -11.50
C ASP A 7 18.68 -7.95 -12.81
N VAL A 8 17.42 -8.07 -13.23
CA VAL A 8 17.07 -8.59 -14.57
C VAL A 8 17.33 -7.49 -15.60
N ALA A 9 18.26 -7.73 -16.53
CA ALA A 9 18.60 -6.79 -17.59
C ALA A 9 17.75 -7.01 -18.85
N GLU A 10 17.53 -8.27 -19.24
CA GLU A 10 16.78 -8.62 -20.44
C GLU A 10 16.08 -9.97 -20.24
N ILE A 11 14.86 -10.11 -20.77
CA ILE A 11 14.17 -11.40 -20.88
C ILE A 11 14.15 -11.77 -22.35
N ARG A 12 14.68 -12.96 -22.65
CA ARG A 12 14.74 -13.55 -23.98
C ARG A 12 13.86 -14.80 -24.04
N PRO A 13 13.56 -15.33 -25.23
CA PRO A 13 12.59 -16.44 -25.37
C PRO A 13 12.82 -17.67 -24.48
N HIS A 14 14.08 -17.99 -24.15
CA HIS A 14 14.45 -19.17 -23.36
C HIS A 14 15.44 -18.86 -22.23
N GLU A 15 15.70 -17.59 -21.94
CA GLU A 15 16.71 -17.20 -20.96
C GLU A 15 16.43 -15.82 -20.34
N VAL A 16 16.98 -15.61 -19.15
CA VAL A 16 17.03 -14.31 -18.47
C VAL A 16 18.48 -13.86 -18.40
N VAL A 17 18.75 -12.66 -18.91
CA VAL A 17 20.05 -12.01 -18.80
C VAL A 17 20.05 -11.13 -17.56
N LEU A 18 21.01 -11.36 -16.68
CA LEU A 18 21.22 -10.58 -15.48
C LEU A 18 22.17 -9.41 -15.75
N SER A 19 22.12 -8.38 -14.89
CA SER A 19 22.91 -7.16 -15.05
C SER A 19 24.44 -7.37 -14.99
N ASP A 20 24.91 -8.50 -14.49
CA ASP A 20 26.33 -8.88 -14.49
C ASP A 20 26.74 -9.69 -15.74
N GLY A 21 25.84 -9.83 -16.72
CA GLY A 21 26.05 -10.61 -17.93
C GLY A 21 25.78 -12.11 -17.77
N THR A 22 25.41 -12.59 -16.57
CA THR A 22 25.02 -14.00 -16.38
C THR A 22 23.76 -14.29 -17.19
N ILE A 23 23.79 -15.38 -17.95
CA ILE A 23 22.65 -15.90 -18.70
C ILE A 23 22.07 -17.10 -17.96
N LEU A 24 20.77 -17.05 -17.65
CA LEU A 24 20.04 -18.12 -16.98
C LEU A 24 19.00 -18.71 -17.93
N PRO A 25 19.17 -19.95 -18.42
CA PRO A 25 18.10 -20.65 -19.13
C PRO A 25 16.86 -20.74 -18.25
N ALA A 26 15.69 -20.44 -18.82
CA ALA A 26 14.43 -20.43 -18.10
C ALA A 26 13.26 -20.79 -19.02
N ASP A 27 12.50 -21.82 -18.64
CA ASP A 27 11.24 -22.18 -19.30
C ASP A 27 10.02 -21.45 -18.68
N LEU A 28 10.19 -20.88 -17.47
CA LEU A 28 9.14 -20.17 -16.73
C LEU A 28 9.75 -19.01 -15.92
N ILE A 29 9.07 -17.87 -15.93
CA ILE A 29 9.42 -16.69 -15.11
C ILE A 29 8.23 -16.35 -14.22
N VAL A 30 8.50 -16.22 -12.91
CA VAL A 30 7.50 -15.82 -11.91
C VAL A 30 7.82 -14.43 -11.39
N TYR A 31 6.95 -13.46 -11.67
CA TYR A 31 7.09 -12.10 -11.15
C TYR A 31 6.60 -12.01 -9.70
N ALA A 32 7.53 -12.11 -8.76
CA ALA A 32 7.30 -11.88 -7.34
C ALA A 32 7.75 -10.46 -6.92
N THR A 33 7.48 -9.45 -7.76
CA THR A 33 7.99 -8.06 -7.62
C THR A 33 7.18 -7.18 -6.66
N GLY A 34 6.20 -7.76 -5.96
CA GLY A 34 5.35 -7.05 -5.01
C GLY A 34 4.21 -6.27 -5.67
N TYR A 35 3.66 -5.30 -4.92
CA TYR A 35 2.47 -4.53 -5.30
C TYR A 35 2.79 -3.04 -5.35
N GLY A 36 2.10 -2.31 -6.23
CA GLY A 36 2.12 -0.84 -6.27
C GLY A 36 1.37 -0.21 -5.08
N SER A 37 1.47 1.12 -4.97
CA SER A 37 0.77 1.88 -3.93
C SER A 37 -0.76 1.79 -4.07
N MET A 38 -1.46 1.71 -2.93
CA MET A 38 -2.93 1.77 -2.88
C MET A 38 -3.46 3.13 -3.37
N ASN A 39 -2.68 4.21 -3.24
CA ASN A 39 -3.03 5.53 -3.77
C ASN A 39 -3.19 5.51 -5.30
N GLY A 40 -2.27 4.83 -6.00
CA GLY A 40 -2.34 4.71 -7.45
C GLY A 40 -3.58 3.95 -7.90
N TRP A 41 -4.07 3.00 -7.10
CA TRP A 41 -5.35 2.33 -7.35
C TRP A 41 -6.54 3.24 -7.08
N ALA A 42 -6.52 4.04 -6.00
CA ALA A 42 -7.57 5.03 -5.74
C ALA A 42 -7.70 6.04 -6.90
N ALA A 43 -6.57 6.52 -7.44
CA ALA A 43 -6.54 7.43 -8.58
C ALA A 43 -7.18 6.82 -9.83
N ARG A 44 -6.86 5.55 -10.11
CA ARG A 44 -7.33 4.82 -11.31
C ARG A 44 -8.78 4.35 -11.22
N LEU A 45 -9.25 3.98 -10.03
CA LEU A 45 -10.57 3.38 -9.83
C LEU A 45 -11.65 4.39 -9.43
N ILE A 46 -11.25 5.50 -8.78
CA ILE A 46 -12.18 6.51 -8.26
C ILE A 46 -11.91 7.85 -8.96
N SER A 47 -10.83 8.53 -8.59
CA SER A 47 -10.35 9.76 -9.22
C SER A 47 -9.02 10.20 -8.61
N GLN A 48 -8.25 11.00 -9.34
CA GLN A 48 -7.03 11.64 -8.81
C GLN A 48 -7.35 12.52 -7.58
N GLU A 49 -8.45 13.29 -7.64
CA GLU A 49 -8.89 14.12 -6.52
C GLU A 49 -9.11 13.31 -5.23
N VAL A 50 -9.74 12.13 -5.33
CA VAL A 50 -9.92 11.25 -4.16
C VAL A 50 -8.58 10.70 -3.67
N ALA A 51 -7.68 10.33 -4.58
CA ALA A 51 -6.36 9.82 -4.21
C ALA A 51 -5.52 10.88 -3.46
N ASP A 52 -5.56 12.13 -3.93
CA ASP A 52 -4.90 13.27 -3.30
C ASP A 52 -5.55 13.65 -1.97
N LYS A 53 -6.89 13.60 -1.90
CA LYS A 53 -7.63 13.86 -0.68
C LYS A 53 -7.31 12.85 0.41
N VAL A 54 -7.16 11.56 0.08
CA VAL A 54 -6.74 10.52 1.04
C VAL A 54 -5.28 10.71 1.43
N GLY A 55 -4.41 10.97 0.45
CA GLY A 55 -2.97 11.01 0.63
C GLY A 55 -2.35 9.64 0.92
N LYS A 56 -1.02 9.59 1.10
CA LYS A 56 -0.25 8.34 1.20
C LYS A 56 -0.87 7.29 2.15
N CYS A 57 -1.02 6.07 1.65
CA CYS A 57 -1.32 4.87 2.44
C CYS A 57 -0.01 4.19 2.84
N TRP A 58 0.00 3.59 4.04
CA TRP A 58 1.20 3.00 4.66
C TRP A 58 2.29 3.99 5.07
N GLY A 59 3.21 3.48 5.88
CA GLY A 59 4.27 4.26 6.50
C GLY A 59 3.81 4.94 7.78
N PHE A 60 4.76 5.25 8.65
CA PHE A 60 4.54 5.97 9.90
C PHE A 60 5.13 7.37 9.86
N GLY A 61 5.90 7.70 8.83
CA GLY A 61 6.61 8.96 8.69
C GLY A 61 7.95 9.01 9.38
N SER A 62 8.69 7.90 9.30
CA SER A 62 9.99 7.75 9.95
C SER A 62 11.14 8.55 9.31
N ALA A 63 10.84 9.50 8.42
CA ALA A 63 11.81 10.30 7.68
C ALA A 63 12.86 9.47 6.90
N THR A 64 12.46 8.33 6.34
CA THR A 64 13.31 7.52 5.46
C THR A 64 12.94 7.74 3.99
N THR A 65 13.81 7.33 3.06
CA THR A 65 13.60 7.50 1.61
C THR A 65 12.24 6.96 1.14
N LYS A 66 11.74 5.87 1.72
CA LYS A 66 10.45 5.25 1.34
C LYS A 66 9.29 5.63 2.28
N ASP A 67 9.58 6.20 3.44
CA ASP A 67 8.61 6.66 4.43
C ASP A 67 8.94 8.09 4.88
N PRO A 68 8.67 9.10 4.01
CA PRO A 68 8.92 10.49 4.33
C PRO A 68 8.05 10.92 5.52
N GLY A 69 8.56 11.85 6.31
CA GLY A 69 7.84 12.44 7.44
C GLY A 69 6.60 13.25 7.02
N PRO A 70 5.89 13.85 8.00
CA PRO A 70 6.15 13.78 9.44
C PRO A 70 5.69 12.47 10.06
N TRP A 71 6.15 12.19 11.28
CA TRP A 71 5.72 11.03 12.07
C TRP A 71 4.25 11.14 12.48
N GLU A 72 3.47 10.08 12.24
CA GLU A 72 2.01 10.04 12.39
C GLU A 72 1.56 9.27 13.63
N GLY A 73 2.47 8.59 14.33
CA GLY A 73 2.15 7.70 15.46
C GLY A 73 1.49 6.38 15.09
N GLU A 74 0.78 6.32 13.96
CA GLU A 74 0.09 5.15 13.44
C GLU A 74 0.32 4.99 11.93
N LEU A 75 -0.04 3.83 11.38
CA LEU A 75 0.00 3.62 9.94
C LEU A 75 -0.97 4.55 9.22
N ARG A 76 -0.48 5.23 8.18
CA ARG A 76 -1.30 6.15 7.38
C ARG A 76 -2.41 5.42 6.64
N ASN A 77 -3.64 5.92 6.82
CA ASN A 77 -4.84 5.56 6.06
C ASN A 77 -5.22 4.06 6.03
N MET A 78 -4.59 3.21 6.85
CA MET A 78 -4.87 1.78 6.91
C MET A 78 -5.88 1.46 8.02
N TRP A 79 -6.96 0.78 7.64
CA TRP A 79 -8.00 0.26 8.55
C TRP A 79 -8.74 1.30 9.41
N LYS A 80 -8.57 2.59 9.12
CA LYS A 80 -9.18 3.72 9.82
C LYS A 80 -9.85 4.68 8.84
N PRO A 81 -10.74 5.58 9.30
CA PRO A 81 -11.40 6.54 8.43
C PRO A 81 -10.37 7.43 7.73
N THR A 82 -10.58 7.67 6.45
CA THR A 82 -9.73 8.57 5.66
C THR A 82 -10.36 9.96 5.56
N ARG A 83 -9.62 10.90 4.97
CA ARG A 83 -10.13 12.23 4.60
C ARG A 83 -11.24 12.15 3.54
N GLN A 84 -11.29 11.07 2.76
CA GLN A 84 -12.44 10.78 1.90
C GLN A 84 -13.50 10.05 2.72
N GLU A 85 -14.69 10.65 2.78
CA GLU A 85 -15.83 10.06 3.48
C GLU A 85 -16.20 8.70 2.88
N ALA A 86 -16.61 7.79 3.76
CA ALA A 86 -17.03 6.44 3.43
C ALA A 86 -15.98 5.57 2.71
N LEU A 87 -14.69 5.90 2.82
CA LEU A 87 -13.60 5.14 2.22
C LEU A 87 -12.60 4.62 3.27
N TRP A 88 -12.29 3.32 3.19
CA TRP A 88 -11.28 2.63 4.00
C TRP A 88 -10.35 1.80 3.12
N PHE A 89 -9.09 1.72 3.52
CA PHE A 89 -8.12 0.80 2.92
C PHE A 89 -7.91 -0.41 3.84
N HIS A 90 -8.02 -1.60 3.26
CA HIS A 90 -7.76 -2.86 3.95
C HIS A 90 -6.72 -3.66 3.17
N GLY A 91 -5.62 -4.01 3.83
CA GLY A 91 -4.57 -4.84 3.24
C GLY A 91 -3.53 -5.22 4.28
N GLY A 92 -2.33 -5.54 3.82
CA GLY A 92 -1.24 -6.04 4.66
C GLY A 92 -1.09 -7.55 4.58
N ASN A 93 -0.24 -8.10 5.45
CA ASN A 93 -0.07 -9.54 5.54
C ASN A 93 -1.26 -10.20 6.29
N LEU A 94 -1.27 -11.53 6.32
CA LEU A 94 -2.35 -12.31 6.94
C LEU A 94 -2.62 -11.92 8.39
N HIS A 95 -1.57 -11.62 9.18
CA HIS A 95 -1.71 -11.18 10.56
C HIS A 95 -2.46 -9.85 10.63
N GLN A 96 -2.02 -8.84 9.86
CA GLN A 96 -2.63 -7.53 9.84
C GLN A 96 -4.09 -7.59 9.36
N SER A 97 -4.35 -8.30 8.25
CA SER A 97 -5.72 -8.46 7.76
C SER A 97 -6.62 -9.09 8.82
N ARG A 98 -6.23 -10.24 9.42
CA ARG A 98 -7.03 -10.91 10.46
C ARG A 98 -7.27 -10.02 11.67
N HIS A 99 -6.25 -9.31 12.14
CA HIS A 99 -6.36 -8.45 13.31
C HIS A 99 -7.30 -7.26 13.04
N TYR A 100 -7.11 -6.57 11.90
CA TYR A 100 -7.80 -5.32 11.63
C TYR A 100 -9.19 -5.47 10.98
N SER A 101 -9.54 -6.64 10.43
CA SER A 101 -10.88 -6.86 9.86
C SER A 101 -11.99 -6.59 10.89
N LYS A 102 -11.80 -7.01 12.15
CA LYS A 102 -12.80 -6.81 13.20
C LYS A 102 -13.02 -5.32 13.49
N TYR A 103 -11.95 -4.54 13.65
CA TYR A 103 -12.07 -3.11 13.95
C TYR A 103 -12.68 -2.34 12.80
N LEU A 104 -12.29 -2.63 11.56
CA LEU A 104 -12.88 -2.00 10.39
C LEU A 104 -14.37 -2.36 10.24
N ALA A 105 -14.73 -3.63 10.43
CA ALA A 105 -16.13 -4.06 10.39
C ALA A 105 -16.99 -3.37 11.45
N LEU A 106 -16.49 -3.24 12.68
CA LEU A 106 -17.18 -2.54 13.76
C LEU A 106 -17.38 -1.05 13.47
N GLN A 107 -16.38 -0.38 12.89
CA GLN A 107 -16.52 1.01 12.44
C GLN A 107 -17.61 1.19 11.39
N ILE A 108 -17.70 0.28 10.41
CA ILE A 108 -18.73 0.31 9.38
C ILE A 108 -20.11 0.03 9.99
N LYS A 109 -20.21 -1.05 10.80
CA LYS A 109 -21.46 -1.43 11.44
C LYS A 109 -22.00 -0.32 12.35
N ALA A 110 -21.15 0.33 13.14
CA ALA A 110 -21.55 1.47 13.98
C ALA A 110 -22.20 2.59 13.15
N ARG A 111 -21.63 2.95 12.00
CA ARG A 111 -22.21 3.97 11.09
C ARG A 111 -23.55 3.52 10.51
N MET A 112 -23.69 2.24 10.15
CA MET A 112 -24.96 1.69 9.65
C MET A 112 -26.07 1.75 10.70
N GLU A 113 -25.73 1.57 11.97
CA GLU A 113 -26.66 1.68 13.10
C GLU A 113 -26.80 3.13 13.61
N VAL A 114 -26.26 4.11 12.89
CA VAL A 114 -26.32 5.54 13.25
C VAL A 114 -25.69 5.81 14.64
N ILE A 115 -24.74 4.96 15.05
CA ILE A 115 -23.95 5.17 16.26
C ILE A 115 -22.87 6.20 15.93
N PRO A 116 -22.71 7.29 16.72
CA PRO A 116 -21.66 8.27 16.50
C PRO A 116 -20.28 7.62 16.49
N THR A 117 -19.53 7.82 15.41
CA THR A 117 -18.13 7.40 15.27
C THR A 117 -17.22 8.64 15.14
N PRO A 118 -17.03 9.42 16.21
CA PRO A 118 -16.15 10.59 16.16
C PRO A 118 -14.72 10.17 15.79
N VAL A 119 -14.11 10.89 14.85
CA VAL A 119 -12.72 10.68 14.45
C VAL A 119 -11.86 11.72 15.15
N TYR A 120 -11.14 11.27 16.18
CA TYR A 120 -10.20 12.11 16.91
C TYR A 120 -8.85 12.11 16.17
N GLY A 121 -8.32 13.29 15.85
CA GLY A 121 -7.00 13.41 15.23
C GLY A 121 -6.95 12.89 13.78
N LEU A 122 -7.85 13.38 12.92
CA LEU A 122 -7.77 13.09 11.48
C LEU A 122 -6.49 13.70 10.90
N ALA A 123 -5.52 12.85 10.60
CA ALA A 123 -4.20 13.24 10.08
C ALA A 123 -4.30 14.19 8.88
N GLU A 124 -3.35 15.12 8.80
CA GLU A 124 -3.19 16.00 7.64
C GLU A 124 -2.63 15.24 6.44
N VAL A 125 -2.93 15.75 5.24
CA VAL A 125 -2.40 15.19 4.01
C VAL A 125 -1.08 15.87 3.71
N HIS A 126 0.02 15.14 3.88
CA HIS A 126 1.36 15.64 3.58
C HIS A 126 1.91 15.15 2.23
N HIS A 127 1.28 14.14 1.62
CA HIS A 127 1.75 13.46 0.40
C HIS A 127 0.56 13.16 -0.50
N SER A 128 0.48 13.82 -1.65
CA SER A 128 -0.48 13.54 -2.73
C SER A 128 -0.03 12.35 -3.59
N ALA A 129 -0.95 11.80 -4.39
CA ALA A 129 -0.76 10.58 -5.16
C ALA A 129 -0.04 10.80 -6.49
#